data_AF-A0A1I2J8K3-F1
#
_entry.id   AF-A0A1I2J8K3-F1
#
_cell.length_a   1.000
_cell.length_b   1.000
_cell.length_c   1.000
_cell.angle_alpha   90.00
_cell.angle_beta   90.00
_cell.angle_gamma   90.00
#
_symmetry.space_group_name_H-M   'P 1'
#
loop_
_entity.id
_entity.type
_entity.pdbx_description
1 polymer ?
#
loop_
_entity_poly.entity_id
_entity_poly.type
_entity_poly.pdbx_seq_one_letter_code
_entity_poly.pdbx_strand_id
1 'polypeptide(L)'
;MPKISKKTKSIQDIIQNYLDYCNYRNLSIKTVKSYYQTLSLFARYLEEEKSIIDIRKVNKEVVEEYITFMKERGKYSFVADDSHFKAVNIL
;
A
#
# COMPACT_ATOMS: atom_id res chain seq x y z
N MET A 1 -15.11 -32.04 7.30
CA MET A 1 -14.25 -30.92 7.76
C MET A 1 -14.54 -29.70 6.89
N PRO A 2 -14.89 -28.53 7.47
CA PRO A 2 -15.02 -27.31 6.68
C PRO A 2 -13.67 -27.00 6.04
N LYS A 3 -13.62 -26.92 4.71
CA LYS A 3 -12.43 -26.44 4.01
C LYS A 3 -12.39 -24.93 4.22
N ILE A 4 -11.61 -24.49 5.20
CA ILE A 4 -11.25 -23.08 5.34
C ILE A 4 -10.37 -22.77 4.13
N SER A 5 -10.99 -22.28 3.05
CA SER A 5 -10.26 -21.75 1.91
C SER A 5 -9.54 -20.50 2.41
N LYS A 6 -8.22 -20.59 2.59
CA LYS A 6 -7.38 -19.41 2.88
C LYS A 6 -7.48 -18.49 1.68
N LYS A 7 -8.37 -17.50 1.75
CA LYS A 7 -8.45 -16.44 0.73
C LYS A 7 -7.09 -15.75 0.68
N THR A 8 -6.46 -15.73 -0.49
CA THR A 8 -5.20 -15.02 -0.70
C THR A 8 -5.45 -13.54 -0.43
N LYS A 9 -4.67 -12.93 0.47
CA LYS A 9 -4.77 -11.50 0.79
C LYS A 9 -4.34 -10.68 -0.43
N SER A 10 -5.13 -9.67 -0.77
CA SER A 10 -4.75 -8.66 -1.77
C SER A 10 -3.65 -7.74 -1.23
N ILE A 11 -3.00 -6.98 -2.10
CA ILE A 11 -2.02 -5.94 -1.70
C ILE A 11 -2.70 -4.92 -0.77
N GLN A 12 -3.95 -4.54 -1.04
CA GLN A 12 -4.71 -3.63 -0.18
C GLN A 12 -4.98 -4.20 1.21
N ASP A 13 -5.30 -5.49 1.31
CA ASP A 13 -5.46 -6.16 2.61
C ASP A 13 -4.14 -6.13 3.40
N ILE A 14 -3.00 -6.29 2.72
CA ILE A 14 -1.68 -6.24 3.35
C ILE A 14 -1.36 -4.83 3.85
N ILE A 15 -1.65 -3.79 3.05
CA ILE A 15 -1.50 -2.39 3.46
C ILE A 15 -2.34 -2.12 4.70
N GLN A 16 -3.61 -2.51 4.72
CA GLN A 16 -4.47 -2.28 5.88
C GLN A 16 -3.93 -2.96 7.14
N ASN A 17 -3.48 -4.22 7.05
CA ASN A 17 -2.86 -4.91 8.20
C ASN A 17 -1.64 -4.16 8.75
N TYR A 18 -0.83 -3.55 7.88
CA TYR A 18 0.31 -2.73 8.31
C TYR A 18 -0.14 -1.43 9.00
N LEU A 19 -1.17 -0.77 8.48
CA LEU A 19 -1.71 0.47 9.09
C LEU A 19 -2.35 0.20 10.44
N ASP A 20 -3.06 -0.92 10.60
CA ASP A 20 -3.61 -1.37 11.88
C ASP A 20 -2.49 -1.61 12.90
N TYR A 21 -1.38 -2.22 12.47
CA TYR A 21 -0.18 -2.34 13.30
C TYR A 21 0.40 -0.98 13.67
N CYS A 22 0.48 -0.01 12.75
CA CYS A 22 0.93 1.34 13.07
C CYS A 22 0.03 2.03 14.11
N ASN A 23 -1.28 1.85 14.02
CA ASN A 23 -2.23 2.35 15.02
C ASN A 23 -2.00 1.70 16.39
N TYR A 24 -1.81 0.37 16.44
CA TYR A 24 -1.46 -0.34 17.68
C TYR A 24 -0.16 0.16 18.31
N ARG A 25 0.78 0.65 17.48
CA ARG A 25 2.03 1.26 17.92
C ARG A 25 1.89 2.74 18.29
N ASN A 26 0.67 3.28 18.34
CA ASN A 26 0.34 4.67 18.66
C ASN A 26 1.03 5.69 17.74
N LEU A 27 1.24 5.37 16.46
CA LEU A 27 1.68 6.37 15.49
C LEU A 27 0.57 7.41 15.30
N SER A 28 0.96 8.67 15.08
CA SER A 28 -0.02 9.74 14.85
C SER A 28 -0.87 9.44 13.62
N ILE A 29 -2.14 9.86 13.64
CA ILE A 29 -3.06 9.74 12.50
C ILE A 29 -2.45 10.32 11.23
N LYS A 30 -1.73 11.44 11.34
CA LYS A 30 -1.02 12.08 10.22
C LYS A 30 0.05 11.15 9.63
N THR A 31 0.81 10.46 10.49
CA THR A 31 1.85 9.51 10.05
C THR A 31 1.22 8.29 9.37
N VAL A 32 0.19 7.70 9.97
CA VAL A 32 -0.53 6.54 9.40
C VAL A 32 -1.16 6.91 8.05
N LYS A 33 -1.74 8.10 7.93
CA LYS A 33 -2.27 8.63 6.67
C LYS A 33 -1.18 8.79 5.60
N SER A 34 -0.02 9.34 5.96
CA SER A 34 1.12 9.48 5.04
C SER A 34 1.64 8.12 4.54
N TYR A 35 1.62 7.10 5.40
CA TYR A 35 1.99 5.73 5.01
C TYR A 35 0.97 5.13 4.06
N TYR A 36 -0.33 5.26 4.36
CA TYR A 36 -1.41 4.82 3.47
C TYR A 36 -1.23 5.41 2.07
N GLN A 37 -1.11 6.75 1.97
CA GLN A 37 -0.95 7.43 0.69
C GLN A 37 0.23 6.89 -0.11
N THR A 38 1.38 6.74 0.54
CA THR A 38 2.62 6.30 -0.12
C THR A 38 2.51 4.85 -0.59
N LEU A 39 1.97 3.97 0.26
CA LEU A 39 1.80 2.54 -0.06
C LEU A 39 0.73 2.31 -1.12
N SER A 40 -0.35 3.09 -1.11
CA SER A 40 -1.41 3.01 -2.13
C SER A 40 -0.90 3.46 -3.50
N LEU A 41 -0.04 4.48 -3.57
CA LEU A 41 0.64 4.85 -4.82
C LEU A 41 1.53 3.71 -5.31
N PHE A 42 2.33 3.12 -4.43
CA PHE A 42 3.15 1.98 -4.82
C PHE A 42 2.30 0.81 -5.30
N ALA A 43 1.18 0.49 -4.64
CA ALA A 43 0.26 -0.54 -5.08
C ALA A 43 -0.33 -0.26 -6.47
N ARG A 44 -0.72 0.99 -6.75
CA ARG A 44 -1.19 1.40 -8.07
C ARG A 44 -0.11 1.25 -9.14
N TYR A 45 1.13 1.65 -8.83
CA TYR A 45 2.27 1.44 -9.74
C TYR A 45 2.49 -0.05 -10.04
N LEU A 46 2.45 -0.91 -9.02
CA LEU A 46 2.59 -2.35 -9.20
C LEU A 46 1.52 -2.92 -10.15
N GLU A 47 0.28 -2.49 -10.00
CA GLU A 47 -0.83 -2.95 -10.83
C GLU A 47 -0.77 -2.39 -12.26
N GLU A 48 -0.72 -1.06 -12.40
CA GLU A 48 -0.87 -0.37 -13.69
C GLU A 48 0.39 -0.45 -14.56
N GLU A 49 1.58 -0.31 -13.97
CA GLU A 49 2.84 -0.23 -14.72
C GLU A 49 3.59 -1.58 -14.78
N LYS A 50 3.31 -2.49 -13.84
CA LYS A 50 4.01 -3.80 -13.74
C LYS A 50 3.08 -5.01 -13.84
N SER A 51 1.76 -4.84 -13.79
CA SER A 51 0.80 -5.96 -13.75
C SER A 51 1.06 -6.96 -12.60
N ILE A 52 1.62 -6.47 -11.49
CA ILE A 52 1.93 -7.23 -10.29
C ILE A 52 0.77 -7.09 -9.30
N ILE A 53 -0.02 -8.14 -9.18
CA ILE A 53 -1.11 -8.26 -8.20
C ILE A 53 -0.74 -9.14 -6.99
N ASP A 54 0.38 -9.86 -7.08
CA ASP A 54 0.91 -10.73 -6.01
C ASP A 54 2.15 -10.09 -5.40
N ILE A 55 2.06 -9.71 -4.13
CA ILE A 55 3.14 -9.03 -3.40
C ILE A 55 4.46 -9.83 -3.42
N ARG A 56 4.40 -11.16 -3.56
CA ARG A 56 5.59 -12.04 -3.58
C ARG A 56 6.42 -11.88 -4.85
N LYS A 57 5.88 -11.22 -5.88
CA LYS A 57 6.59 -10.88 -7.11
C LYS A 57 7.34 -9.54 -7.01
N VAL A 58 7.17 -8.80 -5.92
CA VAL A 58 7.93 -7.57 -5.67
C VAL A 58 9.34 -7.97 -5.21
N ASN A 59 10.34 -7.53 -5.97
CA ASN A 59 11.75 -7.71 -5.67
C ASN A 59 12.45 -6.33 -5.60
N LYS A 60 13.77 -6.36 -5.40
CA LYS A 60 14.58 -5.14 -5.29
C LYS A 60 14.48 -4.29 -6.55
N GLU A 61 14.56 -4.92 -7.73
CA GLU A 61 14.53 -4.25 -9.01
C GLU A 61 13.22 -3.46 -9.20
N VAL A 62 12.07 -4.07 -8.89
CA VAL A 62 10.75 -3.41 -8.96
C VAL A 62 10.69 -2.15 -8.08
N VAL A 63 11.32 -2.18 -6.90
CA VAL A 63 11.35 -1.02 -5.99
C VAL A 63 12.26 0.08 -6.54
N GLU A 64 13.42 -0.26 -7.10
CA GLU A 64 14.33 0.71 -7.73
C GLU A 64 13.71 1.37 -8.96
N GLU A 65 12.99 0.58 -9.77
CA GLU A 65 12.22 1.07 -10.91
C GLU A 65 11.09 2.02 -10.47
N TYR A 66 10.39 1.74 -9.37
CA TYR A 66 9.40 2.66 -8.81
C TYR A 66 10.02 4.00 -8.40
N ILE A 67 11.18 3.97 -7.74
CA ILE A 67 11.88 5.19 -7.32
C ILE A 67 12.29 6.01 -8.55
N THR A 68 12.76 5.36 -9.62
CA THR A 68 13.11 6.01 -10.89
C THR A 68 11.88 6.59 -11.58
N PHE A 69 10.80 5.81 -11.68
CA PHE A 69 9.51 6.24 -12.23
C PHE A 69 8.98 7.52 -11.57
N MET A 70 9.05 7.59 -10.24
CA MET A 70 8.62 8.77 -9.46
C MET A 70 9.50 9.99 -9.71
N LYS A 71 10.78 9.82 -10.07
CA LYS A 71 11.69 10.92 -10.42
C LYS A 71 11.42 11.44 -11.83
N GLU A 72 11.15 10.54 -12.78
CA GLU A 72 11.00 10.87 -14.20
C GLU A 72 9.64 11.48 -14.56
N ARG A 73 8.53 10.93 -14.03
CA ARG A 73 7.18 11.45 -14.33
C ARG A 73 6.83 12.75 -13.61
N GLY A 74 7.67 13.19 -12.67
CA GLY A 74 7.45 14.38 -11.84
C GLY A 74 6.36 14.18 -10.78
N LYS A 75 6.53 14.82 -9.62
CA LYS A 75 5.65 14.74 -8.44
C LYS A 75 4.18 15.14 -8.66
N TYR A 76 3.78 15.52 -9.87
CA TYR A 76 2.55 16.29 -10.13
C TYR A 76 1.38 15.47 -10.70
N SER A 77 1.56 14.25 -11.21
CA SER A 77 0.46 13.46 -11.81
C SER A 77 0.05 12.23 -11.00
N PHE A 78 0.88 11.79 -10.05
CA PHE A 78 0.62 10.58 -9.27
C PHE A 78 0.19 10.95 -7.84
N VAL A 79 -1.02 11.50 -7.71
CA VAL A 79 -1.61 11.87 -6.42
C VAL A 79 -2.37 10.67 -5.84
N ALA A 80 -2.19 10.41 -4.55
CA ALA A 80 -2.97 9.42 -3.81
C ALA A 80 -4.34 10.01 -3.48
N ASP A 81 -5.41 9.30 -3.82
CA ASP A 81 -6.74 9.65 -3.36
C ASP A 81 -6.93 9.19 -1.90
N ASP A 82 -7.31 10.13 -1.04
CA ASP A 82 -7.53 9.91 0.39
C ASP A 82 -8.90 9.28 0.69
N SER A 83 -9.79 9.20 -0.30
CA SER A 83 -11.19 8.78 -0.15
C SER A 83 -11.38 7.40 0.50
N HIS A 84 -10.36 6.55 0.44
CA HIS A 84 -10.38 5.19 0.99
C HIS A 84 -9.61 5.01 2.31
N PHE A 85 -9.01 6.06 2.87
CA PHE A 85 -8.33 5.96 4.17
C PHE A 85 -9.33 5.71 5.30
N LYS A 86 -9.20 4.57 6.01
CA LYS A 86 -9.96 4.28 7.22
C LYS A 86 -9.06 4.43 8.44
N ALA A 87 -9.23 5.53 9.17
CA ALA A 87 -8.67 5.64 10.51
C ALA A 87 -9.44 4.70 11.45
N VAL A 88 -8.73 3.78 12.09
CA VAL A 88 -9.27 3.07 13.25
C VAL A 88 -9.00 3.96 14.46
N ASN A 89 -10.04 4.64 14.96
CA ASN A 89 -9.96 5.31 16.25
C ASN A 89 -9.95 4.23 17.34
N ILE A 90 -8.78 3.92 17.86
CA ILE A 90 -8.66 3.19 19.12
C ILE A 90 -8.83 4.27 20.21
N LEU A 91 -10.02 4.29 20.81
CA LEU A 91 -10.34 5.08 22.02
C LEU A 91 -9.52 4.57 23.21
#